data_AF-A0A238KG32-F1
#
_entry.id   AF-A0A238KG32-F1
#
_cell.length_a   1.000
_cell.length_b   1.000
_cell.length_c   1.000
_cell.angle_alpha   90.00
_cell.angle_beta   90.00
_cell.angle_gamma   90.00
#
_symmetry.space_group_name_H-M   'P 1'
#
loop_
_entity.id
_entity.type
_entity.pdbx_description
1 polymer ?
#
loop_
_entity_poly.entity_id
_entity_poly.type
_entity_poly.pdbx_seq_one_letter_code
_entity_poly.pdbx_strand_id
1 'polypeptide(L)'
;MSPLVRNNSPKGAMKVATPSPHLLDCLASLTPEGIETIQAFRSYMGSPDWDGLKVVPPGSFLEEIIELFRRETDIPLELPMVAALSIVSGYLNALGAKYEISGSLYAPKLWTVVLAASGSGKTFATDKVESWLTDADGKPVVPALQSASSAAQFVANIQQVPKGLMVRDEFGQFLNQIQHLRHMEEIKDILLQAFSGGDITRMTKEAQIIIQDHAFSILGITVGETFGGQIGAESLVDGFAQRFNFIHADRDPARQTQDFPIYFENWDCPAIQTRYARLRSDWLDLLARTEFEDAIFSFCPQAIGLFKDSFRTLFVEAEIPASFYRRAMFSAFSYAVVFHAIAGNQGTMIERDSMSLAVRMVALHLDHARRLLNNYGLSDLEKTVQKAETIRDRLKAQGRPLKARDLVSGIREIKSAPQAHSIMSLMS
;
A
#
# COMPACT_ATOMS: atom_id res chain seq x y z
N MET A 1 65.38 19.18 19.13
CA MET A 1 65.52 18.17 18.05
C MET A 1 64.62 16.99 18.39
N SER A 2 63.63 16.75 17.53
CA SER A 2 62.57 15.71 17.59
C SER A 2 63.11 14.28 17.32
N PRO A 3 62.27 13.22 17.25
CA PRO A 3 61.56 12.57 18.35
C PRO A 3 61.80 11.04 18.39
N LEU A 4 61.39 10.41 19.50
CA LEU A 4 61.38 8.97 19.74
C LEU A 4 60.26 8.26 18.94
N VAL A 5 60.62 7.16 18.26
CA VAL A 5 59.67 6.22 17.63
C VAL A 5 59.44 5.04 18.58
N ARG A 6 58.19 4.79 18.97
CA ARG A 6 57.72 3.55 19.61
C ARG A 6 56.57 2.98 18.77
N ASN A 7 56.78 1.76 18.27
CA ASN A 7 55.75 0.90 17.69
C ASN A 7 54.85 0.35 18.81
N ASN A 8 53.53 0.56 18.70
CA ASN A 8 52.52 -0.15 19.47
C ASN A 8 51.42 -0.64 18.53
N SER A 9 51.26 -1.96 18.49
CA SER A 9 50.18 -2.70 17.82
C SER A 9 48.81 -2.39 18.47
N PRO A 10 47.71 -2.33 17.70
CA PRO A 10 46.40 -2.01 18.25
C PRO A 10 45.75 -3.20 18.97
N LYS A 11 45.01 -2.83 20.03
CA LYS A 11 44.29 -3.67 20.99
C LYS A 11 43.12 -4.43 20.35
N GLY A 12 42.84 -5.59 20.94
CA GLY A 12 41.86 -6.57 20.52
C GLY A 12 40.42 -6.09 20.43
N ALA A 13 39.74 -6.67 19.45
CA ALA A 13 38.31 -6.57 19.19
C ALA A 13 37.48 -7.16 20.33
N MET A 14 36.39 -6.47 20.69
CA MET A 14 35.34 -7.00 21.56
C MET A 14 34.66 -8.20 20.89
N LYS A 15 34.43 -9.23 21.72
CA LYS A 15 33.80 -10.50 21.37
C LYS A 15 32.38 -10.32 20.83
N VAL A 16 32.13 -11.10 19.78
CA VAL A 16 30.86 -11.38 19.10
C VAL A 16 29.76 -11.78 20.09
N ALA A 17 28.59 -11.17 19.94
CA ALA A 17 27.37 -11.48 20.66
C ALA A 17 26.92 -12.93 20.36
N THR A 18 26.40 -13.59 21.40
CA THR A 18 25.86 -14.95 21.43
C THR A 18 24.91 -15.27 20.26
N PRO A 19 24.91 -16.52 19.76
CA PRO A 19 24.00 -16.95 18.69
C PRO A 19 22.55 -16.88 19.17
N SER A 20 21.69 -16.32 18.33
CA SER A 20 20.24 -16.36 18.48
C SER A 20 19.75 -17.81 18.64
N PRO A 21 18.76 -18.08 19.51
CA PRO A 21 18.23 -19.43 19.68
C PRO A 21 17.64 -19.96 18.38
N HIS A 22 17.78 -21.27 18.15
CA HIS A 22 17.23 -21.93 16.97
C HIS A 22 15.70 -21.82 16.98
N LEU A 23 15.09 -21.66 15.80
CA LEU A 23 13.63 -21.53 15.62
C LEU A 23 12.82 -22.69 16.25
N LEU A 24 13.46 -23.84 16.46
CA LEU A 24 12.89 -25.01 17.13
C LEU A 24 12.82 -24.88 18.66
N ASP A 25 13.69 -24.10 19.28
CA ASP A 25 13.75 -23.91 20.74
C ASP A 25 12.60 -23.00 21.23
N CYS A 26 12.05 -22.16 20.33
CA CYS A 26 10.91 -21.29 20.60
C CYS A 26 9.55 -22.03 20.56
N LEU A 27 9.50 -23.29 20.11
CA LEU A 27 8.25 -24.06 19.98
C LEU A 27 7.62 -24.42 21.32
N ALA A 28 8.43 -24.56 22.38
CA ALA A 28 7.96 -24.92 23.72
C ALA A 28 7.25 -23.78 24.47
N SER A 29 7.36 -22.53 23.98
CA SER A 29 6.82 -21.33 24.63
C SER A 29 5.66 -20.67 23.87
N LEU A 30 5.13 -21.34 22.84
CA LEU A 30 4.07 -20.77 22.01
C LEU A 30 2.70 -20.85 22.70
N THR A 31 1.93 -19.77 22.58
CA THR A 31 0.53 -19.75 22.99
C THR A 31 -0.29 -20.68 22.07
N PRO A 32 -1.49 -21.12 22.48
CA PRO A 32 -2.37 -21.93 21.63
C PRO A 32 -2.59 -21.32 20.24
N GLU A 33 -2.67 -19.98 20.13
CA GLU A 33 -2.79 -19.28 18.85
C GLU A 33 -1.49 -19.33 18.01
N GLY A 34 -0.33 -19.36 18.66
CA GLY A 34 0.96 -19.58 18.00
C GLY A 34 1.07 -21.00 17.42
N ILE A 35 0.44 -21.97 18.07
CA ILE A 35 0.38 -23.36 17.60
C ILE A 35 -0.56 -23.49 16.40
N GLU A 36 -1.74 -22.88 16.43
CA GLU A 36 -2.68 -22.83 15.27
C GLU A 36 -2.07 -22.12 14.07
N THR A 37 -1.39 -21.00 14.29
CA THR A 37 -0.69 -20.26 13.23
C THR A 37 0.38 -21.13 12.56
N ILE A 38 1.15 -21.90 13.34
CA ILE A 38 2.16 -22.84 12.82
C ILE A 38 1.50 -24.03 12.12
N GLN A 39 0.35 -24.50 12.59
CA GLN A 39 -0.43 -25.56 11.91
C GLN A 39 -0.95 -25.07 10.56
N ALA A 40 -1.44 -23.84 10.46
CA ALA A 40 -1.83 -23.19 9.20
C ALA A 40 -0.63 -23.04 8.24
N PHE A 41 0.55 -22.65 8.76
CA PHE A 41 1.80 -22.64 8.00
C PHE A 41 2.25 -24.05 7.54
N ARG A 42 1.98 -25.09 8.35
CA ARG A 42 2.31 -26.50 8.02
C ARG A 42 1.37 -27.13 7.00
N SER A 43 0.11 -26.71 6.95
CA SER A 43 -0.87 -27.17 5.95
C SER A 43 -0.65 -26.55 4.56
N TYR A 44 0.18 -25.50 4.47
CA TYR A 44 0.49 -24.79 3.24
C TYR A 44 1.78 -25.30 2.58
N MET A 45 1.73 -25.70 1.31
CA MET A 45 2.87 -26.17 0.51
C MET A 45 3.29 -25.12 -0.55
N GLY A 46 3.73 -23.93 -0.11
CA GLY A 46 4.34 -22.92 -0.96
C GLY A 46 5.72 -22.48 -0.43
N SER A 47 6.55 -21.96 -1.34
CA SER A 47 7.97 -21.63 -1.11
C SER A 47 8.22 -20.81 0.16
N PRO A 48 9.32 -21.04 0.91
CA PRO A 48 9.62 -20.32 2.14
C PRO A 48 10.04 -18.84 1.99
N ASP A 49 10.24 -18.31 0.77
CA ASP A 49 10.98 -17.04 0.59
C ASP A 49 10.20 -15.83 0.02
N TRP A 50 8.90 -15.94 -0.30
CA TRP A 50 8.11 -14.76 -0.74
C TRP A 50 7.40 -14.08 0.45
N ASP A 51 7.77 -12.83 0.75
CA ASP A 51 7.24 -12.10 1.91
C ASP A 51 5.72 -11.87 1.88
N GLY A 52 5.13 -11.72 0.68
CA GLY A 52 3.69 -11.55 0.52
C GLY A 52 2.87 -12.78 0.94
N LEU A 53 3.50 -13.95 1.11
CA LEU A 53 2.80 -15.14 1.58
C LEU A 53 2.15 -14.94 2.95
N LYS A 54 2.76 -14.11 3.81
CA LYS A 54 2.30 -13.84 5.18
C LYS A 54 0.90 -13.20 5.24
N VAL A 55 0.43 -12.65 4.12
CA VAL A 55 -0.84 -11.90 4.01
C VAL A 55 -1.90 -12.63 3.18
N VAL A 56 -1.60 -13.83 2.67
CA VAL A 56 -2.55 -14.61 1.88
C VAL A 56 -3.43 -15.46 2.82
N PRO A 57 -4.77 -15.30 2.80
CA PRO A 57 -5.66 -16.17 3.56
C PRO A 57 -5.61 -17.60 3.01
N PRO A 58 -5.29 -18.62 3.83
CA PRO A 58 -5.25 -20.00 3.37
C PRO A 58 -6.62 -20.49 2.87
N GLY A 59 -6.62 -21.29 1.82
CA GLY A 59 -7.81 -21.86 1.18
C GLY A 59 -8.65 -20.85 0.41
N SER A 60 -8.19 -19.62 0.19
CA SER A 60 -8.94 -18.59 -0.53
C SER A 60 -8.62 -18.54 -2.02
N PHE A 61 -9.50 -17.91 -2.80
CA PHE A 61 -9.20 -17.63 -4.21
C PHE A 61 -7.94 -16.77 -4.40
N LEU A 62 -7.56 -15.95 -3.40
CA LEU A 62 -6.32 -15.18 -3.46
C LEU A 62 -5.10 -16.11 -3.46
N GLU A 63 -5.12 -17.17 -2.63
CA GLU A 63 -4.07 -18.20 -2.65
C GLU A 63 -3.97 -18.85 -4.03
N GLU A 64 -5.10 -19.23 -4.62
CA GLU A 64 -5.10 -19.86 -5.94
C GLU A 64 -4.60 -18.92 -7.05
N ILE A 65 -4.93 -17.62 -7.00
CA ILE A 65 -4.34 -16.61 -7.91
C ILE A 65 -2.82 -16.62 -7.80
N ILE A 66 -2.28 -16.51 -6.58
CA ILE A 66 -0.83 -16.47 -6.36
C ILE A 66 -0.17 -17.76 -6.83
N GLU A 67 -0.77 -18.91 -6.54
CA GLU A 67 -0.23 -20.20 -6.93
C GLU A 67 -0.22 -20.42 -8.44
N LEU A 68 -1.26 -19.95 -9.15
CA LEU A 68 -1.30 -19.98 -10.61
C LEU A 68 -0.18 -19.12 -11.20
N PHE A 69 -0.02 -17.88 -10.74
CA PHE A 69 1.07 -17.02 -11.21
C PHE A 69 2.46 -17.54 -10.84
N ARG A 70 2.62 -18.09 -9.64
CA ARG A 70 3.90 -18.65 -9.16
C ARG A 70 4.37 -19.83 -10.02
N ARG A 71 3.44 -20.64 -10.50
CA ARG A 71 3.73 -21.86 -11.27
C ARG A 71 3.89 -21.61 -12.76
N GLU A 72 3.19 -20.61 -13.29
CA GLU A 72 3.05 -20.41 -14.73
C GLU A 72 3.69 -19.12 -15.25
N THR A 73 4.31 -18.31 -14.37
CA THR A 73 4.96 -17.04 -14.74
C THR A 73 6.18 -16.68 -13.87
N ASP A 74 7.06 -15.84 -14.40
CA ASP A 74 8.11 -15.12 -13.65
C ASP A 74 7.65 -13.76 -13.10
N ILE A 75 6.37 -13.43 -13.25
CA ILE A 75 5.81 -12.13 -12.83
C ILE A 75 5.93 -12.00 -11.29
N PRO A 76 6.36 -10.84 -10.76
CA PRO A 76 6.32 -10.55 -9.33
C PRO A 76 4.94 -10.81 -8.73
N LEU A 77 4.86 -11.61 -7.67
CA LEU A 77 3.58 -12.07 -7.10
C LEU A 77 2.79 -10.95 -6.40
N GLU A 78 3.46 -9.84 -6.09
CA GLU A 78 2.80 -8.63 -5.58
C GLU A 78 1.80 -8.04 -6.58
N LEU A 79 2.07 -8.15 -7.89
CA LEU A 79 1.18 -7.62 -8.93
C LEU A 79 -0.20 -8.31 -8.89
N PRO A 80 -0.30 -9.65 -9.05
CA PRO A 80 -1.59 -10.32 -8.98
C PRO A 80 -2.23 -10.22 -7.58
N MET A 81 -1.43 -10.20 -6.50
CA MET A 81 -1.94 -10.01 -5.13
C MET A 81 -2.68 -8.68 -4.97
N VAL A 82 -2.01 -7.57 -5.30
CA VAL A 82 -2.57 -6.23 -5.12
C VAL A 82 -3.71 -5.97 -6.11
N ALA A 83 -3.65 -6.55 -7.32
CA ALA A 83 -4.77 -6.51 -8.26
C ALA A 83 -6.03 -7.14 -7.66
N ALA A 84 -5.93 -8.36 -7.13
CA ALA A 84 -7.05 -9.06 -6.51
C ALA A 84 -7.61 -8.30 -5.29
N LEU A 85 -6.74 -7.82 -4.39
CA LEU A 85 -7.15 -7.01 -3.23
C LEU A 85 -7.90 -5.73 -3.65
N SER A 86 -7.42 -5.07 -4.71
CA SER A 86 -8.03 -3.84 -5.22
C SER A 86 -9.39 -4.10 -5.87
N ILE A 87 -9.54 -5.21 -6.59
CA ILE A 87 -10.82 -5.65 -7.17
C ILE A 87 -11.83 -5.96 -6.07
N VAL A 88 -11.46 -6.72 -5.04
CA VAL A 88 -12.35 -7.02 -3.90
C VAL A 88 -12.77 -5.74 -3.18
N SER A 89 -11.82 -4.83 -2.93
CA SER A 89 -12.13 -3.53 -2.33
C SER A 89 -13.08 -2.71 -3.21
N GLY A 90 -12.85 -2.65 -4.53
CA GLY A 90 -13.74 -1.98 -5.47
C GLY A 90 -15.14 -2.59 -5.51
N TYR A 91 -15.23 -3.91 -5.45
CA TYR A 91 -16.50 -4.66 -5.39
C TYR A 91 -17.28 -4.33 -4.10
N LEU A 92 -16.63 -4.43 -2.93
CA LEU A 92 -17.25 -4.09 -1.64
C LEU A 92 -17.70 -2.64 -1.60
N ASN A 93 -16.91 -1.71 -2.14
CA ASN A 93 -17.32 -0.33 -2.25
C ASN A 93 -18.55 -0.17 -3.15
N ALA A 94 -18.62 -0.87 -4.30
CA ALA A 94 -19.75 -0.82 -5.22
C ALA A 94 -21.04 -1.35 -4.57
N LEU A 95 -20.92 -2.34 -3.67
CA LEU A 95 -22.00 -2.82 -2.82
C LEU A 95 -22.42 -1.82 -1.73
N GLY A 96 -21.71 -0.70 -1.54
CA GLY A 96 -22.00 0.26 -0.48
C GLY A 96 -21.52 -0.15 0.91
N ALA A 97 -20.71 -1.21 1.01
CA ALA A 97 -20.17 -1.68 2.28
C ALA A 97 -19.36 -0.60 2.99
N LYS A 98 -19.55 -0.51 4.31
CA LYS A 98 -18.87 0.42 5.22
C LYS A 98 -18.39 -0.32 6.45
N TYR A 99 -17.46 0.25 7.19
CA TYR A 99 -17.07 -0.22 8.52
C TYR A 99 -17.16 0.91 9.53
N GLU A 100 -17.48 0.56 10.77
CA GLU A 100 -17.57 1.51 11.86
C GLU A 100 -16.33 1.48 12.74
N ILE A 101 -15.72 2.64 12.94
CA ILE A 101 -14.68 2.86 13.95
C ILE A 101 -14.99 4.15 14.70
N SER A 102 -15.08 4.06 16.03
CA SER A 102 -15.30 5.20 16.92
C SER A 102 -16.52 6.06 16.55
N GLY A 103 -17.63 5.43 16.15
CA GLY A 103 -18.88 6.11 15.77
C GLY A 103 -18.87 6.75 14.39
N SER A 104 -17.82 6.55 13.60
CA SER A 104 -17.71 7.05 12.23
C SER A 104 -17.70 5.90 11.23
N LEU A 105 -18.37 6.09 10.10
CA LEU A 105 -18.46 5.12 9.02
C LEU A 105 -17.43 5.43 7.94
N TYR A 106 -16.78 4.39 7.46
CA TYR A 106 -15.74 4.47 6.42
C TYR A 106 -15.95 3.40 5.38
N ALA A 107 -15.65 3.71 4.12
CA ALA A 107 -15.64 2.69 3.06
C ALA A 107 -14.33 1.85 3.13
N PRO A 108 -14.36 0.55 2.81
CA PRO A 108 -13.18 -0.32 2.73
C PRO A 108 -12.34 -0.06 1.48
N LYS A 109 -12.10 1.21 1.15
CA LYS A 109 -11.31 1.63 -0.01
C LYS A 109 -9.81 1.41 0.21
N LEU A 110 -9.14 0.95 -0.84
CA LEU A 110 -7.70 0.73 -0.89
C LEU A 110 -7.07 1.63 -1.94
N TRP A 111 -6.09 2.43 -1.53
CA TRP A 111 -5.32 3.31 -2.41
C TRP A 111 -3.88 2.83 -2.39
N THR A 112 -3.50 2.03 -3.38
CA THR A 112 -2.21 1.34 -3.42
C THR A 112 -1.46 1.67 -4.70
N VAL A 113 -0.15 1.90 -4.57
CA VAL A 113 0.77 2.08 -5.69
C VAL A 113 1.75 0.91 -5.72
N VAL A 114 1.75 0.17 -6.83
CA VAL A 114 2.72 -0.90 -7.09
C VAL A 114 3.87 -0.36 -7.93
N LEU A 115 5.08 -0.51 -7.40
CA LEU A 115 6.34 -0.11 -8.00
C LEU A 115 6.99 -1.36 -8.59
N ALA A 116 6.90 -1.54 -9.91
CA ALA A 116 7.46 -2.72 -10.58
C ALA A 116 8.32 -2.33 -11.78
N ALA A 117 9.41 -3.08 -12.03
CA ALA A 117 10.33 -2.80 -13.13
C ALA A 117 9.63 -2.75 -14.50
N SER A 118 10.27 -2.09 -15.48
CA SER A 118 9.80 -2.21 -16.86
C SER A 118 9.86 -3.68 -17.33
N GLY A 119 8.86 -4.12 -18.10
CA GLY A 119 8.79 -5.51 -18.55
C GLY A 119 8.55 -6.55 -17.45
N SER A 120 7.98 -6.18 -16.30
CA SER A 120 7.60 -7.14 -15.23
C SER A 120 6.20 -7.76 -15.40
N GLY A 121 5.57 -7.60 -16.57
CA GLY A 121 4.22 -8.12 -16.83
C GLY A 121 3.08 -7.37 -16.11
N LYS A 122 3.27 -6.08 -15.78
CA LYS A 122 2.30 -5.26 -15.00
C LYS A 122 0.86 -5.33 -15.54
N THR A 123 0.66 -4.89 -16.78
CA THR A 123 -0.65 -4.88 -17.46
C THR A 123 -1.19 -6.29 -17.65
N PHE A 124 -0.33 -7.24 -18.04
CA PHE A 124 -0.74 -8.63 -18.20
C PHE A 124 -1.27 -9.22 -16.88
N ALA A 125 -0.59 -8.98 -15.76
CA ALA A 125 -1.01 -9.49 -14.46
C ALA A 125 -2.36 -8.91 -14.03
N THR A 126 -2.55 -7.59 -14.19
CA THR A 126 -3.83 -6.95 -13.85
C THR A 126 -4.97 -7.45 -14.71
N ASP A 127 -4.79 -7.47 -16.03
CA ASP A 127 -5.84 -7.86 -16.98
C ASP A 127 -6.21 -9.33 -16.79
N LYS A 128 -5.22 -10.18 -16.50
CA LYS A 128 -5.46 -11.60 -16.25
C LYS A 128 -6.25 -11.83 -14.97
N VAL A 129 -5.88 -11.16 -13.88
CA VAL A 129 -6.65 -11.24 -12.62
C VAL A 129 -8.06 -10.70 -12.80
N GLU A 130 -8.22 -9.56 -13.49
CA GLU A 130 -9.54 -9.00 -13.81
C GLU A 130 -10.39 -9.99 -14.61
N SER A 131 -9.80 -10.67 -15.61
CA SER A 131 -10.51 -11.67 -16.40
C SER A 131 -10.98 -12.88 -15.57
N TRP A 132 -10.24 -13.25 -14.53
CA TRP A 132 -10.59 -14.34 -13.62
C TRP A 132 -11.66 -13.95 -12.59
N LEU A 133 -11.70 -12.67 -12.19
CA LEU A 133 -12.61 -12.12 -11.20
C LEU A 133 -13.84 -11.46 -11.83
N THR A 134 -14.46 -12.18 -12.77
CA THR A 134 -15.71 -11.81 -13.46
C THR A 134 -16.92 -12.54 -12.88
N ASP A 135 -18.14 -12.14 -13.24
CA ASP A 135 -19.36 -12.89 -12.88
C ASP A 135 -19.44 -14.25 -13.62
N ALA A 136 -20.56 -14.96 -13.46
CA ALA A 136 -20.80 -16.24 -14.12
C ALA A 136 -20.88 -16.13 -15.66
N ASP A 137 -21.22 -14.96 -16.19
CA ASP A 137 -21.28 -14.67 -17.64
C ASP A 137 -19.93 -14.17 -18.19
N GLY A 138 -18.91 -14.00 -17.34
CA GLY A 138 -17.62 -13.45 -17.72
C GLY A 138 -17.60 -11.92 -17.83
N LYS A 139 -18.55 -11.20 -17.22
CA LYS A 139 -18.58 -9.73 -17.21
C LYS A 139 -17.85 -9.16 -16.00
N PRO A 140 -17.24 -7.97 -16.11
CA PRO A 140 -16.68 -7.26 -14.97
C PRO A 140 -17.76 -6.93 -13.94
N VAL A 141 -17.49 -7.18 -12.66
CA VAL A 141 -18.42 -6.89 -11.55
C VAL A 141 -18.11 -5.58 -10.83
N VAL A 142 -16.93 -5.02 -11.06
CA VAL A 142 -16.48 -3.78 -10.42
C VAL A 142 -16.63 -2.63 -11.41
N PRO A 143 -17.40 -1.59 -11.09
CA PRO A 143 -17.44 -0.38 -11.91
C PRO A 143 -16.04 0.25 -12.03
N ALA A 144 -15.59 0.45 -13.26
CA ALA A 144 -14.28 1.02 -13.56
C ALA A 144 -14.34 2.55 -13.68
N LEU A 145 -13.65 3.25 -12.78
CA LEU A 145 -13.47 4.70 -12.87
C LEU A 145 -12.49 5.02 -14.00
N GLN A 146 -12.98 5.68 -15.03
CA GLN A 146 -12.21 6.01 -16.22
C GLN A 146 -11.12 7.03 -15.95
N SER A 147 -10.01 6.92 -16.68
CA SER A 147 -8.95 7.92 -16.68
C SER A 147 -9.45 9.28 -17.19
N ALA A 148 -8.86 10.36 -16.70
CA ALA A 148 -9.25 11.72 -17.09
C ALA A 148 -8.06 12.53 -17.59
N SER A 149 -8.30 13.33 -18.63
CA SER A 149 -7.33 14.29 -19.18
C SER A 149 -7.47 15.70 -18.58
N SER A 150 -8.45 15.92 -17.71
CA SER A 150 -8.69 17.20 -17.02
C SER A 150 -9.45 16.98 -15.71
N ALA A 151 -9.39 17.95 -14.80
CA ALA A 151 -10.16 17.91 -13.55
C ALA A 151 -11.68 17.87 -13.77
N ALA A 152 -12.19 18.56 -14.80
CA ALA A 152 -13.61 18.54 -15.13
C ALA A 152 -14.07 17.14 -15.57
N GLN A 153 -13.30 16.49 -16.44
CA GLN A 153 -13.58 15.11 -16.84
C GLN A 153 -13.44 14.14 -15.66
N PHE A 154 -12.47 14.38 -14.77
CA PHE A 154 -12.29 13.54 -13.59
C PHE A 154 -13.51 13.58 -12.66
N VAL A 155 -14.05 14.77 -12.38
CA VAL A 155 -15.29 14.92 -11.61
C VAL A 155 -16.47 14.26 -12.31
N ALA A 156 -16.61 14.44 -13.63
CA ALA A 156 -17.69 13.81 -14.39
C ALA A 156 -17.60 12.27 -14.34
N ASN A 157 -16.39 11.71 -14.42
CA ASN A 157 -16.18 10.26 -14.29
C ASN A 157 -16.57 9.77 -12.89
N ILE A 158 -16.23 10.50 -11.83
CA ILE A 158 -16.63 10.15 -10.45
C ILE A 158 -18.15 10.29 -10.26
N GLN A 159 -18.80 11.27 -10.89
CA GLN A 159 -20.27 11.39 -10.83
C GLN A 159 -20.97 10.18 -11.46
N GLN A 160 -20.40 9.65 -12.55
CA GLN A 160 -20.93 8.46 -13.21
C GLN A 160 -20.62 7.17 -12.44
N VAL A 161 -19.43 7.10 -11.85
CA VAL A 161 -18.95 5.93 -11.10
C VAL A 161 -18.38 6.40 -9.75
N PRO A 162 -19.25 6.70 -8.76
CA PRO A 162 -18.82 7.23 -7.46
C PRO A 162 -18.20 6.14 -6.58
N LYS A 163 -18.51 4.87 -6.85
CA LYS A 163 -18.06 3.69 -6.12
C LYS A 163 -17.48 2.69 -7.11
N GLY A 164 -16.30 2.14 -6.82
CA GLY A 164 -15.64 1.19 -7.72
C GLY A 164 -14.12 1.23 -7.63
N LEU A 165 -13.45 1.00 -8.76
CA LEU A 165 -12.00 0.90 -8.85
C LEU A 165 -11.45 1.75 -10.00
N MET A 166 -10.40 2.52 -9.71
CA MET A 166 -9.54 3.15 -10.71
C MET A 166 -8.25 2.36 -10.85
N VAL A 167 -8.05 1.68 -11.98
CA VAL A 167 -6.75 1.10 -12.34
C VAL A 167 -6.03 2.08 -13.25
N ARG A 168 -4.78 2.41 -12.91
CA ARG A 168 -3.98 3.37 -13.67
C ARG A 168 -2.54 2.91 -13.81
N ASP A 169 -2.18 2.51 -15.02
CA ASP A 169 -0.78 2.33 -15.41
C ASP A 169 -0.09 3.69 -15.57
N GLU A 170 1.23 3.68 -15.49
CA GLU A 170 2.09 4.86 -15.44
C GLU A 170 1.64 5.88 -14.39
N PHE A 171 1.21 5.40 -13.22
CA PHE A 171 0.61 6.24 -12.18
C PHE A 171 1.51 7.40 -11.73
N GLY A 172 2.83 7.19 -11.63
CA GLY A 172 3.75 8.28 -11.32
C GLY A 172 3.77 9.40 -12.37
N GLN A 173 3.57 9.10 -13.66
CA GLN A 173 3.38 10.14 -14.69
C GLN A 173 2.06 10.88 -14.51
N PHE A 174 0.99 10.18 -14.13
CA PHE A 174 -0.27 10.83 -13.79
C PHE A 174 -0.11 11.78 -12.59
N LEU A 175 0.63 11.38 -11.55
CA LEU A 175 0.93 12.26 -10.42
C LEU A 175 1.76 13.49 -10.83
N ASN A 176 2.78 13.29 -11.68
CA ASN A 176 3.57 14.37 -12.27
C ASN A 176 2.69 15.36 -13.04
N GLN A 177 1.76 14.84 -13.85
CA GLN A 177 0.80 15.66 -14.60
C GLN A 177 -0.10 16.49 -13.68
N ILE A 178 -0.64 15.91 -12.61
CA ILE A 178 -1.43 16.65 -11.60
C ILE A 178 -0.64 17.80 -11.01
N GLN A 179 0.67 17.62 -10.77
CA GLN A 179 1.51 18.63 -10.15
C GLN A 179 1.90 19.77 -11.10
N HIS A 180 1.95 19.53 -12.41
CA HIS A 180 2.58 20.46 -13.36
C HIS A 180 1.63 20.99 -14.44
N LEU A 181 0.50 20.33 -14.69
CA LEU A 181 -0.48 20.75 -15.69
C LEU A 181 -1.63 21.52 -15.05
N ARG A 182 -1.79 22.80 -15.41
CA ARG A 182 -2.83 23.70 -14.86
C ARG A 182 -4.26 23.13 -14.93
N HIS A 183 -4.58 22.39 -15.98
CA HIS A 183 -5.92 21.82 -16.17
C HIS A 183 -6.17 20.53 -15.34
N MET A 184 -5.14 20.00 -14.67
CA MET A 184 -5.19 18.83 -13.80
C MET A 184 -4.91 19.17 -12.33
N GLU A 185 -4.48 20.40 -12.03
CA GLU A 185 -4.11 20.84 -10.68
C GLU A 185 -5.20 20.56 -9.63
N GLU A 186 -6.47 20.83 -9.97
CA GLU A 186 -7.64 20.59 -9.11
C GLU A 186 -7.84 19.10 -8.76
N ILE A 187 -7.29 18.15 -9.54
CA ILE A 187 -7.42 16.71 -9.25
C ILE A 187 -6.79 16.36 -7.90
N LYS A 188 -5.72 17.05 -7.50
CA LYS A 188 -5.10 16.84 -6.19
C LYS A 188 -6.11 17.10 -5.07
N ASP A 189 -6.80 18.23 -5.12
CA ASP A 189 -7.79 18.62 -4.11
C ASP A 189 -9.00 17.69 -4.11
N ILE A 190 -9.46 17.28 -5.30
CA ILE A 190 -10.55 16.30 -5.46
C ILE A 190 -10.17 14.97 -4.78
N LEU A 191 -8.96 14.46 -5.02
CA LEU A 191 -8.47 13.24 -4.38
C LEU A 191 -8.29 13.40 -2.86
N LEU A 192 -7.87 14.57 -2.38
CA LEU A 192 -7.76 14.85 -0.94
C LEU A 192 -9.12 14.81 -0.23
N GLN A 193 -10.15 15.38 -0.87
CA GLN A 193 -11.54 15.30 -0.40
C GLN A 193 -12.04 13.85 -0.44
N ALA A 194 -11.81 13.16 -1.57
CA ALA A 194 -12.20 11.76 -1.76
C ALA A 194 -11.59 10.83 -0.70
N PHE A 195 -10.31 11.00 -0.38
CA PHE A 195 -9.63 10.22 0.65
C PHE A 195 -10.28 10.41 2.03
N SER A 196 -10.63 11.65 2.37
CA SER A 196 -11.19 12.00 3.68
C SER A 196 -12.62 11.46 3.88
N GLY A 197 -13.31 11.08 2.79
CA GLY A 197 -14.67 10.53 2.83
C GLY A 197 -15.77 11.59 2.95
N GLY A 198 -15.41 12.88 2.93
CA GLY A 198 -16.38 13.99 2.86
C GLY A 198 -16.77 14.31 1.42
N ASP A 199 -17.75 15.21 1.25
CA ASP A 199 -18.26 15.59 -0.06
C ASP A 199 -17.16 16.12 -1.00
N ILE A 200 -17.15 15.64 -2.25
CA ILE A 200 -16.30 16.20 -3.30
C ILE A 200 -17.02 17.42 -3.85
N THR A 201 -16.45 18.60 -3.64
CA THR A 201 -17.01 19.88 -4.10
C THR A 201 -16.11 20.51 -5.15
N ARG A 202 -16.69 20.82 -6.32
CA ARG A 202 -16.02 21.57 -7.37
C ARG A 202 -16.88 22.75 -7.81
N MET A 203 -16.33 23.96 -7.68
CA MET A 203 -16.94 25.18 -8.17
C MET A 203 -16.59 25.37 -9.64
N THR A 204 -17.61 25.52 -10.50
CA THR A 204 -17.43 25.95 -11.89
C THR A 204 -17.96 27.37 -12.04
N LYS A 205 -17.74 27.99 -13.21
CA LYS A 205 -18.30 29.32 -13.51
C LYS A 205 -19.83 29.33 -13.53
N GLU A 206 -20.44 28.19 -13.81
CA GLU A 206 -21.88 28.06 -14.07
C GLU A 206 -22.64 27.40 -12.91
N ALA A 207 -22.00 26.46 -12.21
CA ALA A 207 -22.62 25.68 -11.14
C ALA A 207 -21.61 25.14 -10.10
N GLN A 208 -22.11 24.82 -8.92
CA GLN A 208 -21.41 24.02 -7.93
C GLN A 208 -21.74 22.54 -8.16
N ILE A 209 -20.72 21.71 -8.35
CA ILE A 209 -20.85 20.26 -8.41
C ILE A 209 -20.51 19.69 -7.02
N ILE A 210 -21.41 18.90 -6.45
CA ILE A 210 -21.21 18.20 -5.18
C ILE A 210 -21.43 16.70 -5.43
N ILE A 211 -20.45 15.88 -5.10
CA ILE A 211 -20.55 14.42 -5.13
C ILE A 211 -20.54 13.90 -3.70
N GLN A 212 -21.64 13.26 -3.30
CA GLN A 212 -21.82 12.63 -2.01
C GLN A 212 -21.70 11.11 -2.16
N ASP A 213 -21.46 10.41 -1.04
CA ASP A 213 -21.42 8.94 -0.96
C ASP A 213 -20.51 8.29 -2.02
N HIS A 214 -19.30 8.83 -2.19
CA HIS A 214 -18.25 8.23 -3.01
C HIS A 214 -17.40 7.25 -2.19
N ALA A 215 -16.92 6.21 -2.87
CA ALA A 215 -16.05 5.20 -2.30
C ALA A 215 -15.31 4.48 -3.43
N PHE A 216 -14.29 5.10 -4.03
CA PHE A 216 -13.48 4.42 -5.04
C PHE A 216 -12.10 4.05 -4.50
N SER A 217 -11.65 2.87 -4.90
CA SER A 217 -10.29 2.37 -4.69
C SER A 217 -9.40 2.79 -5.85
N ILE A 218 -8.10 2.88 -5.60
CA ILE A 218 -7.10 3.23 -6.59
C ILE A 218 -6.01 2.18 -6.59
N LEU A 219 -5.80 1.57 -7.76
CA LEU A 219 -4.63 0.76 -8.07
C LEU A 219 -3.75 1.54 -9.04
N GLY A 220 -2.75 2.21 -8.49
CA GLY A 220 -1.69 2.86 -9.25
C GLY A 220 -0.58 1.87 -9.55
N ILE A 221 -0.13 1.82 -10.80
CA ILE A 221 0.94 0.93 -11.23
C ILE A 221 1.97 1.77 -11.96
N THR A 222 3.25 1.62 -11.60
CA THR A 222 4.29 2.47 -12.18
C THR A 222 5.67 1.82 -12.12
N VAL A 223 6.60 2.39 -12.88
CA VAL A 223 7.99 1.93 -12.90
C VAL A 223 8.69 2.45 -11.67
N GLY A 224 9.15 1.53 -10.81
CA GLY A 224 9.84 1.89 -9.57
C GLY A 224 11.01 2.84 -9.83
N GLU A 225 11.94 2.48 -10.72
CA GLU A 225 13.16 3.27 -11.00
C GLU A 225 12.92 4.75 -11.32
N THR A 226 11.84 5.08 -12.05
CA THR A 226 11.55 6.46 -12.47
C THR A 226 10.60 7.20 -11.52
N PHE A 227 9.98 6.50 -10.58
CA PHE A 227 8.92 7.04 -9.74
C PHE A 227 9.34 8.28 -8.95
N GLY A 228 10.47 8.24 -8.24
CA GLY A 228 10.91 9.39 -7.45
C GLY A 228 11.29 10.62 -8.28
N GLY A 229 11.67 10.44 -9.54
CA GLY A 229 11.89 11.54 -10.48
C GLY A 229 10.60 12.18 -10.98
N GLN A 230 9.47 11.44 -10.94
CA GLN A 230 8.16 11.91 -11.41
C GLN A 230 7.41 12.73 -10.36
N ILE A 231 7.51 12.37 -9.09
CA ILE A 231 6.80 13.08 -8.01
C ILE A 231 7.71 14.01 -7.20
N GLY A 232 9.03 13.78 -7.21
CA GLY A 232 9.98 14.51 -6.37
C GLY A 232 9.89 14.12 -4.88
N ALA A 233 11.01 14.26 -4.16
CA ALA A 233 11.11 13.89 -2.75
C ALA A 233 10.14 14.68 -1.85
N GLU A 234 9.91 15.97 -2.16
CA GLU A 234 8.96 16.82 -1.41
C GLU A 234 7.53 16.28 -1.49
N SER A 235 7.12 15.74 -2.63
CA SER A 235 5.76 15.19 -2.77
C SER A 235 5.62 13.84 -2.08
N LEU A 236 6.69 13.05 -1.94
CA LEU A 236 6.66 11.79 -1.18
C LEU A 236 6.36 12.01 0.30
N VAL A 237 6.86 13.12 0.85
CA VAL A 237 6.61 13.53 2.23
C VAL A 237 5.44 14.50 2.36
N ASP A 238 4.86 14.97 1.25
CA ASP A 238 3.69 15.82 1.31
C ASP A 238 2.47 15.04 1.82
N GLY A 239 1.45 15.78 2.26
CA GLY A 239 0.22 15.15 2.72
C GLY A 239 -0.48 14.32 1.63
N PHE A 240 -0.21 14.47 0.35
CA PHE A 240 -0.92 13.74 -0.70
C PHE A 240 -0.33 12.35 -0.95
N ALA A 241 0.98 12.20 -1.17
CA ALA A 241 1.55 10.86 -1.42
C ALA A 241 1.42 9.93 -0.20
N GLN A 242 1.44 10.50 1.01
CA GLN A 242 1.18 9.80 2.28
C GLN A 242 -0.22 9.15 2.39
N ARG A 243 -1.13 9.37 1.44
CA ARG A 243 -2.46 8.73 1.38
C ARG A 243 -2.46 7.42 0.60
N PHE A 244 -1.38 7.13 -0.09
CA PHE A 244 -1.19 5.87 -0.80
C PHE A 244 -0.35 4.91 0.04
N ASN A 245 -0.72 3.65 -0.02
CA ASN A 245 0.13 2.55 0.40
C ASN A 245 1.04 2.15 -0.78
N PHE A 246 2.26 1.70 -0.48
CA PHE A 246 3.25 1.36 -1.52
C PHE A 246 3.63 -0.11 -1.44
N ILE A 247 3.84 -0.74 -2.60
CA ILE A 247 4.41 -2.08 -2.69
C ILE A 247 5.48 -2.12 -3.78
N HIS A 248 6.69 -2.57 -3.42
CA HIS A 248 7.70 -2.99 -4.38
C HIS A 248 7.37 -4.39 -4.90
N ALA A 249 7.24 -4.51 -6.21
CA ALA A 249 7.01 -5.77 -6.91
C ALA A 249 8.34 -6.17 -7.59
N ASP A 250 9.23 -6.72 -6.79
CA ASP A 250 10.56 -7.12 -7.21
C ASP A 250 10.51 -8.46 -7.95
N ARG A 251 11.35 -8.64 -8.97
CA ARG A 251 11.47 -9.93 -9.66
C ARG A 251 12.01 -10.97 -8.70
N ASP A 252 11.40 -12.15 -8.70
CA ASP A 252 11.83 -13.29 -7.92
C ASP A 252 13.08 -13.91 -8.56
N PRO A 253 14.25 -13.89 -7.89
CA PRO A 253 15.48 -14.45 -8.46
C PRO A 253 15.39 -15.96 -8.75
N ALA A 254 14.48 -16.68 -8.09
CA ALA A 254 14.27 -18.10 -8.28
C ALA A 254 13.31 -18.44 -9.43
N ARG A 255 12.58 -17.45 -9.98
CA ARG A 255 11.70 -17.62 -11.15
C ARG A 255 12.25 -16.78 -12.30
N GLN A 256 13.11 -17.38 -13.10
CA GLN A 256 13.80 -16.66 -14.17
C GLN A 256 12.95 -16.63 -15.44
N THR A 257 12.97 -15.51 -16.16
CA THR A 257 12.18 -15.32 -17.39
C THR A 257 12.39 -16.43 -18.44
N GLN A 258 13.60 -16.98 -18.53
CA GLN A 258 13.92 -18.08 -19.45
C GLN A 258 13.13 -19.38 -19.17
N ASP A 259 12.66 -19.57 -17.93
CA ASP A 259 11.88 -20.73 -17.52
C ASP A 259 10.39 -20.57 -17.89
N PHE A 260 9.97 -19.37 -18.32
CA PHE A 260 8.59 -19.02 -18.66
C PHE A 260 8.51 -18.38 -20.06
N PRO A 261 8.90 -19.09 -21.13
CA PRO A 261 8.87 -18.54 -22.49
C PRO A 261 7.44 -18.22 -22.96
N ILE A 262 6.44 -18.96 -22.45
CA ILE A 262 5.02 -18.75 -22.70
C ILE A 262 4.29 -18.85 -21.35
N TYR A 263 3.63 -17.76 -20.94
CA TYR A 263 2.83 -17.77 -19.72
C TYR A 263 1.59 -18.64 -19.86
N PHE A 264 1.29 -19.43 -18.82
CA PHE A 264 0.17 -20.36 -18.79
C PHE A 264 0.16 -21.36 -19.95
N GLU A 265 1.34 -21.77 -20.42
CA GLU A 265 1.47 -22.82 -21.46
C GLU A 265 0.79 -24.12 -21.04
N ASN A 266 0.81 -24.45 -19.75
CA ASN A 266 0.20 -25.65 -19.20
C ASN A 266 -1.26 -25.45 -18.77
N TRP A 267 -1.99 -24.49 -19.35
CA TRP A 267 -3.35 -24.17 -18.93
C TRP A 267 -4.26 -25.40 -18.89
N ASP A 268 -4.20 -26.27 -19.91
CA ASP A 268 -5.03 -27.47 -20.01
C ASP A 268 -4.62 -28.60 -19.05
N CYS A 269 -3.54 -28.42 -18.27
CA CYS A 269 -3.13 -29.39 -17.26
C CYS A 269 -4.21 -29.55 -16.18
N PRO A 270 -4.62 -30.79 -15.82
CA PRO A 270 -5.63 -31.02 -14.79
C PRO A 270 -5.34 -30.34 -13.45
N ALA A 271 -4.06 -30.24 -13.06
CA ALA A 271 -3.66 -29.58 -11.82
C ALA A 271 -3.94 -28.06 -11.85
N ILE A 272 -3.69 -27.41 -12.99
CA ILE A 272 -3.96 -25.98 -13.20
C ILE A 272 -5.47 -25.73 -13.29
N GLN A 273 -6.19 -26.55 -14.06
CA GLN A 273 -7.64 -26.46 -14.17
C GLN A 273 -8.34 -26.64 -12.81
N THR A 274 -7.87 -27.57 -11.97
CA THR A 274 -8.44 -27.79 -10.63
C THR A 274 -8.27 -26.57 -9.71
N ARG A 275 -7.14 -25.87 -9.79
CA ARG A 275 -6.89 -24.64 -9.03
C ARG A 275 -7.75 -23.50 -9.54
N TYR A 276 -7.80 -23.34 -10.86
CA TYR A 276 -8.65 -22.33 -11.48
C TYR A 276 -10.14 -22.54 -11.17
N ALA A 277 -10.61 -23.80 -11.16
CA ALA A 277 -11.98 -24.11 -10.77
C ALA A 277 -12.29 -23.73 -9.32
N ARG A 278 -11.36 -23.96 -8.38
CA ARG A 278 -11.49 -23.52 -6.98
C ARG A 278 -11.53 -22.01 -6.86
N LEU A 279 -10.57 -21.32 -7.48
CA LEU A 279 -10.56 -19.84 -7.59
C LEU A 279 -11.93 -19.33 -8.05
N ARG A 280 -12.46 -19.89 -9.14
CA ARG A 280 -13.74 -19.47 -9.71
C ARG A 280 -14.91 -19.77 -8.78
N SER A 281 -14.93 -20.93 -8.13
CA SER A 281 -15.97 -21.28 -7.14
C SER A 281 -16.00 -20.27 -6.01
N ASP A 282 -14.88 -20.08 -5.33
CA ASP A 282 -14.78 -19.21 -4.15
C ASP A 282 -15.10 -17.75 -4.48
N TRP A 283 -14.70 -17.28 -5.67
CA TRP A 283 -15.04 -15.94 -6.14
C TRP A 283 -16.54 -15.79 -6.41
N LEU A 284 -17.17 -16.76 -7.10
CA LEU A 284 -18.61 -16.73 -7.35
C LEU A 284 -19.42 -16.84 -6.06
N ASP A 285 -18.92 -17.61 -5.08
CA ASP A 285 -19.51 -17.69 -3.75
C ASP A 285 -19.47 -16.33 -3.05
N LEU A 286 -18.36 -15.58 -3.15
CA LEU A 286 -18.29 -14.20 -2.67
C LEU A 286 -19.29 -13.28 -3.38
N LEU A 287 -19.47 -13.41 -4.69
CA LEU A 287 -20.46 -12.60 -5.44
C LEU A 287 -21.91 -12.87 -5.03
N ALA A 288 -22.20 -14.07 -4.51
CA ALA A 288 -23.52 -14.45 -4.05
C ALA A 288 -23.88 -13.89 -2.65
N ARG A 289 -22.94 -13.20 -1.98
CA ARG A 289 -23.08 -12.73 -0.60
C ARG A 289 -23.88 -11.43 -0.50
N THR A 290 -25.19 -11.57 -0.50
CA THR A 290 -26.13 -10.44 -0.33
C THR A 290 -25.99 -9.74 1.02
N GLU A 291 -25.44 -10.38 2.06
CA GLU A 291 -25.22 -9.76 3.37
C GLU A 291 -24.16 -8.65 3.38
N PHE A 292 -23.45 -8.44 2.28
CA PHE A 292 -22.47 -7.35 2.11
C PHE A 292 -23.06 -6.10 1.45
N GLU A 293 -24.27 -6.16 0.92
CA GLU A 293 -24.98 -5.01 0.35
C GLU A 293 -25.34 -3.99 1.43
N ASP A 294 -24.85 -2.75 1.26
CA ASP A 294 -24.95 -1.63 2.22
C ASP A 294 -24.56 -2.00 3.68
N ALA A 295 -23.73 -3.03 3.82
CA ALA A 295 -23.40 -3.62 5.11
C ALA A 295 -22.52 -2.69 5.95
N ILE A 296 -22.73 -2.71 7.27
CA ILE A 296 -21.85 -2.06 8.25
C ILE A 296 -21.07 -3.14 8.99
N PHE A 297 -19.77 -3.20 8.70
CA PHE A 297 -18.83 -4.05 9.40
C PHE A 297 -18.45 -3.45 10.75
N SER A 298 -18.37 -4.30 11.76
CA SER A 298 -17.92 -3.95 13.11
C SER A 298 -16.73 -4.81 13.51
N PHE A 299 -15.97 -4.38 14.51
CA PHE A 299 -14.76 -5.08 14.92
C PHE A 299 -14.93 -5.64 16.33
N CYS A 300 -14.63 -6.92 16.51
CA CYS A 300 -14.68 -7.51 17.83
C CYS A 300 -13.59 -6.91 18.74
N PRO A 301 -13.74 -6.96 20.08
CA PRO A 301 -12.76 -6.40 21.00
C PRO A 301 -11.34 -6.93 20.82
N GLN A 302 -11.21 -8.21 20.41
CA GLN A 302 -9.91 -8.85 20.18
C GLN A 302 -9.21 -8.30 18.93
N ALA A 303 -9.96 -8.04 17.85
CA ALA A 303 -9.44 -7.40 16.65
C ALA A 303 -8.95 -5.97 16.95
N ILE A 304 -9.74 -5.19 17.71
CA ILE A 304 -9.34 -3.85 18.15
C ILE A 304 -8.11 -3.89 19.08
N GLY A 305 -8.04 -4.88 19.98
CA GLY A 305 -6.88 -5.11 20.84
C GLY A 305 -5.61 -5.35 20.01
N LEU A 306 -5.68 -6.28 19.06
CA LEU A 306 -4.58 -6.60 18.15
C LEU A 306 -4.10 -5.36 17.38
N PHE A 307 -5.01 -4.60 16.79
CA PHE A 307 -4.66 -3.35 16.10
C PHE A 307 -3.87 -2.39 17.00
N LYS A 308 -4.34 -2.16 18.24
CA LYS A 308 -3.69 -1.24 19.18
C LYS A 308 -2.30 -1.71 19.57
N ASP A 309 -2.11 -3.00 19.80
CA ASP A 309 -0.82 -3.56 20.17
C ASP A 309 0.15 -3.49 18.99
N SER A 310 -0.30 -3.87 17.79
CA SER A 310 0.49 -3.75 16.57
C SER A 310 0.84 -2.30 16.22
N PHE A 311 -0.06 -1.34 16.46
CA PHE A 311 0.22 0.08 16.28
C PHE A 311 1.36 0.56 17.18
N ARG A 312 1.46 0.05 18.42
CA ARG A 312 2.55 0.44 19.33
C ARG A 312 3.86 -0.21 18.92
N THR A 313 3.83 -1.51 18.63
CA THR A 313 5.02 -2.29 18.30
C THR A 313 5.64 -1.83 16.97
N LEU A 314 4.84 -1.77 15.90
CA LEU A 314 5.35 -1.41 14.58
C LEU A 314 5.81 0.06 14.49
N PHE A 315 5.28 0.96 15.33
CA PHE A 315 5.73 2.36 15.32
C PHE A 315 7.20 2.50 15.73
N VAL A 316 7.66 1.66 16.67
CA VAL A 316 9.06 1.64 17.10
C VAL A 316 9.97 1.11 16.00
N GLU A 317 9.50 0.15 15.21
CA GLU A 317 10.28 -0.53 14.18
C GLU A 317 10.29 0.18 12.82
N ALA A 318 9.23 0.94 12.50
CA ALA A 318 9.02 1.43 11.15
C ALA A 318 10.00 2.53 10.71
N GLU A 319 10.59 3.30 11.65
CA GLU A 319 11.53 4.40 11.36
C GLU A 319 11.04 5.38 10.26
N ILE A 320 9.73 5.66 10.20
CA ILE A 320 9.13 6.61 9.24
C ILE A 320 8.37 7.73 9.95
N PRO A 321 8.09 8.87 9.27
CA PRO A 321 7.32 9.96 9.86
C PRO A 321 5.95 9.52 10.40
N ALA A 322 5.58 10.03 11.58
CA ALA A 322 4.36 9.62 12.29
C ALA A 322 3.07 9.85 11.48
N SER A 323 3.03 10.88 10.61
CA SER A 323 1.89 11.14 9.73
C SER A 323 1.72 10.06 8.66
N PHE A 324 2.83 9.59 8.07
CA PHE A 324 2.86 8.49 7.11
C PHE A 324 2.44 7.19 7.81
N TYR A 325 3.09 6.88 8.93
CA TYR A 325 2.82 5.69 9.73
C TYR A 325 1.34 5.57 10.10
N ARG A 326 0.75 6.63 10.64
CA ARG A 326 -0.65 6.61 11.07
C ARG A 326 -1.60 6.31 9.92
N ARG A 327 -1.36 6.88 8.72
CA ARG A 327 -2.25 6.66 7.57
C ARG A 327 -2.14 5.24 7.03
N ALA A 328 -0.92 4.73 6.90
CA ALA A 328 -0.69 3.33 6.55
C ALA A 328 -1.36 2.40 7.56
N MET A 329 -1.18 2.63 8.87
CA MET A 329 -1.82 1.85 9.92
C MET A 329 -3.34 1.85 9.85
N PHE A 330 -3.98 3.01 9.65
CA PHE A 330 -5.43 3.07 9.58
C PHE A 330 -6.01 2.35 8.34
N SER A 331 -5.22 2.09 7.30
CA SER A 331 -5.66 1.24 6.20
C SER A 331 -5.87 -0.23 6.61
N ALA A 332 -5.36 -0.66 7.77
CA ALA A 332 -5.61 -1.99 8.34
C ALA A 332 -7.11 -2.28 8.49
N PHE A 333 -7.94 -1.28 8.81
CA PHE A 333 -9.38 -1.49 8.92
C PHE A 333 -10.01 -1.83 7.57
N SER A 334 -9.64 -1.11 6.51
CA SER A 334 -10.08 -1.44 5.15
C SER A 334 -9.57 -2.83 4.71
N TYR A 335 -8.29 -3.13 4.96
CA TYR A 335 -7.74 -4.45 4.64
C TYR A 335 -8.42 -5.57 5.42
N ALA A 336 -8.80 -5.36 6.69
CA ALA A 336 -9.45 -6.39 7.48
C ALA A 336 -10.82 -6.76 6.92
N VAL A 337 -11.59 -5.77 6.44
CA VAL A 337 -12.87 -6.03 5.74
C VAL A 337 -12.62 -6.79 4.43
N VAL A 338 -11.61 -6.38 3.66
CA VAL A 338 -11.23 -7.07 2.41
C VAL A 338 -10.80 -8.52 2.67
N PHE A 339 -9.95 -8.76 3.66
CA PHE A 339 -9.51 -10.12 4.01
C PHE A 339 -10.62 -10.96 4.62
N HIS A 340 -11.56 -10.36 5.36
CA HIS A 340 -12.77 -11.05 5.83
C HIS A 340 -13.61 -11.59 4.67
N ALA A 341 -13.80 -10.78 3.62
CA ALA A 341 -14.48 -11.20 2.41
C ALA A 341 -13.71 -12.31 1.66
N ILE A 342 -12.39 -12.14 1.47
CA ILE A 342 -11.53 -13.11 0.76
C ILE A 342 -11.45 -14.45 1.50
N ALA A 343 -11.40 -14.44 2.84
CA ALA A 343 -11.35 -15.64 3.65
C ALA A 343 -12.68 -16.41 3.70
N GLY A 344 -13.76 -15.88 3.11
CA GLY A 344 -15.09 -16.51 3.15
C GLY A 344 -15.80 -16.39 4.49
N ASN A 345 -15.35 -15.51 5.39
CA ASN A 345 -15.91 -15.36 6.73
C ASN A 345 -17.35 -14.84 6.68
N GLN A 346 -18.25 -15.50 7.41
CA GLN A 346 -19.68 -15.17 7.42
C GLN A 346 -19.99 -13.90 8.23
N GLY A 347 -21.07 -13.20 7.87
CA GLY A 347 -21.53 -11.99 8.56
C GLY A 347 -20.56 -10.80 8.46
N THR A 348 -20.79 -9.78 9.30
CA THR A 348 -20.11 -8.47 9.22
C THR A 348 -19.21 -8.16 10.43
N MET A 349 -19.03 -9.13 11.32
CA MET A 349 -18.14 -9.00 12.48
C MET A 349 -16.72 -9.37 12.08
N ILE A 350 -15.81 -8.39 12.10
CA ILE A 350 -14.39 -8.59 11.84
C ILE A 350 -13.72 -9.14 13.09
N GLU A 351 -13.19 -10.35 12.95
CA GLU A 351 -12.49 -11.05 14.02
C GLU A 351 -10.97 -10.85 13.97
N ARG A 352 -10.28 -11.48 14.92
CA ARG A 352 -8.83 -11.35 15.11
C ARG A 352 -8.04 -11.77 13.88
N ASP A 353 -8.49 -12.80 13.15
CA ASP A 353 -7.75 -13.37 12.02
C ASP A 353 -7.67 -12.44 10.82
N SER A 354 -8.82 -11.85 10.42
CA SER A 354 -8.85 -10.86 9.34
C SER A 354 -8.04 -9.61 9.70
N MET A 355 -8.07 -9.18 10.97
CA MET A 355 -7.23 -8.09 11.45
C MET A 355 -5.74 -8.46 11.46
N SER A 356 -5.39 -9.70 11.79
CA SER A 356 -4.01 -10.20 11.78
C SER A 356 -3.41 -10.14 10.37
N LEU A 357 -4.16 -10.60 9.36
CA LEU A 357 -3.77 -10.49 7.95
C LEU A 357 -3.62 -9.02 7.52
N ALA A 358 -4.56 -8.17 7.93
CA ALA A 358 -4.51 -6.74 7.64
C ALA A 358 -3.29 -6.03 8.24
N VAL A 359 -2.94 -6.32 9.50
CA VAL A 359 -1.75 -5.79 10.15
C VAL A 359 -0.48 -6.24 9.41
N ARG A 360 -0.40 -7.51 8.99
CA ARG A 360 0.74 -8.02 8.21
C ARG A 360 0.85 -7.31 6.85
N MET A 361 -0.27 -7.03 6.19
CA MET A 361 -0.30 -6.27 4.93
C MET A 361 0.19 -4.84 5.12
N VAL A 362 -0.24 -4.19 6.20
CA VAL A 362 0.26 -2.86 6.54
C VAL A 362 1.75 -2.89 6.89
N ALA A 363 2.22 -3.89 7.63
CA ALA A 363 3.65 -4.03 7.93
C ALA A 363 4.48 -4.14 6.64
N LEU A 364 3.99 -4.88 5.64
CA LEU A 364 4.60 -4.96 4.31
C LEU A 364 4.61 -3.57 3.62
N HIS A 365 3.51 -2.82 3.68
CA HIS A 365 3.47 -1.45 3.16
C HIS A 365 4.43 -0.50 3.86
N LEU A 366 4.58 -0.61 5.18
CA LEU A 366 5.49 0.23 5.97
C LEU A 366 6.94 -0.03 5.59
N ASP A 367 7.34 -1.31 5.43
CA ASP A 367 8.69 -1.64 4.97
C ASP A 367 8.93 -1.13 3.54
N HIS A 368 7.96 -1.33 2.65
CA HIS A 368 8.07 -0.86 1.26
C HIS A 368 8.09 0.66 1.16
N ALA A 369 7.33 1.38 1.99
CA ALA A 369 7.41 2.83 2.11
C ALA A 369 8.77 3.28 2.63
N ARG A 370 9.35 2.59 3.63
CA ARG A 370 10.70 2.86 4.13
C ARG A 370 11.75 2.66 3.05
N ARG A 371 11.67 1.57 2.26
CA ARG A 371 12.56 1.32 1.10
C ARG A 371 12.46 2.44 0.07
N LEU A 372 11.24 2.82 -0.32
CA LEU A 372 10.97 3.94 -1.22
C LEU A 372 11.64 5.22 -0.69
N LEU A 373 11.33 5.60 0.54
CA LEU A 373 11.84 6.80 1.19
C LEU A 373 13.39 6.81 1.28
N ASN A 374 14.01 5.68 1.63
CA ASN A 374 15.47 5.54 1.67
C ASN A 374 16.11 5.69 0.28
N ASN A 375 15.51 5.08 -0.75
CA ASN A 375 16.03 5.09 -2.11
C ASN A 375 15.94 6.47 -2.79
N TYR A 376 14.96 7.30 -2.43
CA TYR A 376 14.77 8.64 -3.00
C TYR A 376 15.37 9.77 -2.17
N GLY A 377 16.38 9.45 -1.36
CA GLY A 377 17.22 10.45 -0.72
C GLY A 377 16.60 11.06 0.53
N LEU A 378 15.83 10.28 1.31
CA LEU A 378 15.49 10.70 2.68
C LEU A 378 16.72 11.18 3.43
N SER A 379 17.91 10.59 3.25
CA SER A 379 19.10 11.11 3.94
C SER A 379 19.40 12.58 3.59
N ASP A 380 19.11 13.04 2.37
CA ASP A 380 19.35 14.43 1.97
C ASP A 380 18.17 15.34 2.34
N LEU A 381 16.95 14.82 2.29
CA LEU A 381 15.77 15.52 2.78
C LEU A 381 15.79 15.66 4.31
N GLU A 382 16.11 14.61 5.06
CA GLU A 382 16.33 14.60 6.52
C GLU A 382 17.49 15.52 6.90
N LYS A 383 18.62 15.49 6.17
CA LYS A 383 19.69 16.48 6.37
C LYS A 383 19.18 17.90 6.13
N THR A 384 18.33 18.11 5.12
CA THR A 384 17.74 19.40 4.78
C THR A 384 16.75 19.86 5.86
N VAL A 385 15.91 18.97 6.36
CA VAL A 385 14.96 19.22 7.45
C VAL A 385 15.71 19.48 8.75
N GLN A 386 16.69 18.66 9.15
CA GLN A 386 17.52 18.90 10.33
C GLN A 386 18.28 20.23 10.25
N LYS A 387 18.84 20.59 9.08
CA LYS A 387 19.43 21.92 8.87
C LYS A 387 18.39 23.03 9.06
N ALA A 388 17.18 22.84 8.53
CA ALA A 388 16.09 23.80 8.65
C ALA A 388 15.60 23.96 10.10
N GLU A 389 15.48 22.86 10.86
CA GLU A 389 15.19 22.85 12.29
C GLU A 389 16.29 23.55 13.10
N THR A 390 17.56 23.33 12.75
CA THR A 390 18.69 24.04 13.39
C THR A 390 18.58 25.55 13.15
N ILE A 391 18.21 25.98 11.94
CA ILE A 391 17.98 27.41 11.62
C ILE A 391 16.77 27.94 12.39
N ARG A 392 15.66 27.19 12.45
CA ARG A 392 14.46 27.52 13.22
C ARG A 392 14.80 27.77 14.68
N ASP A 393 15.50 26.83 15.30
CA ASP A 393 15.78 26.87 16.73
C ASP A 393 16.75 28.01 17.07
N ARG A 394 17.73 28.28 16.20
CA ARG A 394 18.59 29.47 16.28
C ARG A 394 17.80 30.78 16.18
N LEU A 395 16.86 30.88 15.26
CA LEU A 395 16.03 32.09 15.09
C LEU A 395 15.04 32.25 16.25
N LYS A 396 14.46 31.15 16.73
CA LYS A 396 13.57 31.12 17.90
C LYS A 396 14.30 31.59 19.16
N ALA A 397 15.55 31.16 19.36
CA ALA A 397 16.42 31.65 20.45
C ALA A 397 16.72 33.16 20.33
N GLN A 398 16.64 33.73 19.13
CA GLN A 398 16.78 35.17 18.86
C GLN A 398 15.44 35.92 18.86
N GLY A 399 14.32 35.27 19.24
CA GLY A 399 12.99 35.87 19.25
C GLY A 399 12.40 36.16 17.86
N ARG A 400 12.94 35.54 16.81
CA ARG A 400 12.53 35.76 15.41
C ARG A 400 11.80 34.54 14.84
N PRO A 401 10.70 34.73 14.10
CA PRO A 401 10.04 33.63 13.39
C PRO A 401 10.84 33.21 12.16
N LEU A 402 10.83 31.91 11.86
CA LEU A 402 11.40 31.35 10.64
C LEU A 402 10.60 31.83 9.42
N LYS A 403 11.28 32.34 8.39
CA LYS A 403 10.68 32.70 7.10
C LYS A 403 11.31 31.88 5.97
N ALA A 404 10.56 31.69 4.88
CA ALA A 404 11.03 30.95 3.70
C ALA A 404 12.38 31.45 3.16
N ARG A 405 12.59 32.78 3.16
CA ARG A 405 13.88 33.38 2.74
C ARG A 405 15.07 32.92 3.58
N ASP A 406 14.86 32.63 4.86
CA ASP A 406 15.93 32.24 5.77
C ASP A 406 16.41 30.82 5.43
N LEU A 407 15.49 29.94 5.02
CA LEU A 407 15.82 28.60 4.51
C LEU A 407 16.50 28.64 3.14
N VAL A 408 15.98 29.42 2.19
CA VAL A 408 16.59 29.59 0.85
C VAL A 408 18.01 30.13 0.96
N SER A 409 18.26 31.07 1.86
CA SER A 409 19.60 31.62 2.08
C SER A 409 20.53 30.70 2.90
N GLY A 410 19.96 29.86 3.77
CA GLY A 410 20.70 29.09 4.76
C GLY A 410 21.00 27.66 4.35
N ILE A 411 20.32 27.13 3.33
CA ILE A 411 20.43 25.72 2.91
C ILE A 411 20.59 25.68 1.39
N ARG A 412 21.78 25.28 0.92
CA ARG A 412 22.15 25.28 -0.50
C ARG A 412 21.20 24.44 -1.36
N GLU A 413 20.63 23.41 -0.78
CA GLU A 413 19.73 22.46 -1.42
C GLU A 413 18.34 23.07 -1.70
N ILE A 414 17.94 24.12 -0.97
CA ILE A 414 16.65 24.82 -1.14
C ILE A 414 16.83 26.00 -2.11
N LYS A 415 16.31 25.87 -3.34
CA LYS A 415 16.55 26.85 -4.42
C LYS A 415 15.44 27.86 -4.60
N SER A 416 14.26 27.63 -4.00
CA SER A 416 13.10 28.47 -4.22
C SER A 416 12.20 28.60 -2.99
N ALA A 417 11.37 29.64 -2.97
CA ALA A 417 10.42 29.87 -1.89
C ALA A 417 9.35 28.76 -1.75
N PRO A 418 8.79 28.18 -2.84
CA PRO A 418 7.90 27.02 -2.73
C PRO A 418 8.52 25.84 -1.99
N GLN A 419 9.76 25.47 -2.33
CA GLN A 419 10.50 24.40 -1.65
C GLN A 419 10.70 24.70 -0.16
N ALA A 420 11.05 25.95 0.16
CA ALA A 420 11.17 26.37 1.56
C ALA A 420 9.83 26.26 2.31
N HIS A 421 8.71 26.57 1.67
CA HIS A 421 7.38 26.40 2.27
C HIS A 421 7.02 24.93 2.49
N SER A 422 7.37 24.02 1.56
CA SER A 422 7.25 22.58 1.74
C SER A 422 8.07 22.08 2.94
N ILE A 423 9.31 22.52 3.09
CA ILE A 423 10.15 22.14 4.24
C ILE A 423 9.59 22.70 5.55
N MET A 424 9.10 23.94 5.56
CA MET A 424 8.47 24.54 6.75
C MET A 424 7.21 23.80 7.19
N SER A 425 6.41 23.26 6.27
CA SER A 425 5.20 22.49 6.61
C SER A 425 5.49 21.07 7.10
N LEU A 426 6.68 20.54 6.81
CA LEU A 426 7.16 19.26 7.35
C LEU A 426 7.72 19.39 8.78
N MET A 427 8.07 20.61 9.20
CA MET A 427 8.63 20.94 10.51
C MET A 427 7.59 21.38 11.56
N SER A 428 6.32 21.51 11.14
CA SER A 428 5.18 21.87 11.97
C SER A 428 4.40 20.64 12.40
#